data_AF-A0A1I5HGV8-F1
#
_entry.id   AF-A0A1I5HGV8-F1
#
_cell.length_a   1.000
_cell.length_b   1.000
_cell.length_c   1.000
_cell.angle_alpha   90.00
_cell.angle_beta   90.00
_cell.angle_gamma   90.00
#
_symmetry.space_group_name_H-M   'P 1'
#
loop_
_entity.id
_entity.type
_entity.pdbx_description
1 polymer ?
#
loop_
_entity_poly.entity_id
_entity_poly.type
_entity_poly.pdbx_seq_one_letter_code
_entity_poly.pdbx_strand_id
1 'polypeptide(L)'
;MIMVSCSDSSDVAEDTSSPALECKILFNVEKPAGMRMADAVVQTEGQAFRGLQSLLVVPFKTSGDNVPVTASDVPLLSSVTNAQKVTNAKNNNFYYVVSCSLMKGVNRVLAYGRAAYEENLAAAEDNGALEIRYNGALATSLRDRMNPSELTFNLKSICNTTDAHDDAKALAAYLTSIAKTDGWSTTTDGQLKDYYRDFINIDGEGTGIIAGSATNVKAYVDALKTQITAIKDLSTTPETSKTLCGKILASINDNTAISGNTYPVALGLPDGVAALRWMEDVTETAEDKYKFMVRTQTTTMDNINGINRYTYPAELWYYTNSGIQTSTNEVKEEDYKNATSWGSLLNVYQSGTVVNDRTRSVAVKDALQYGVARLQCTLKSINVQLKDAKNEVVNNAIDDYLPLTSVIVGAQHMVGFDFKPQGVQSDVDGRFIYDAGVGSRATNGSWTVNTLVLQTYDGEKVPVVLEFQNNIVIENNERVAFTGKDGIIYPGCKFYLVAMLAPADYTNTNAPDAAKGRVFTQDYTTAVEMKITSLANAYSCMPDLLSPRLEIGVQVQTKWIQSTTTTVKLN
;
A
#
# COMPACT_ATOMS: atom_id res chain seq x y z
N MET A 1 31.06 59.24 -35.07
CA MET A 1 31.40 59.46 -33.65
C MET A 1 30.52 58.52 -32.84
N ILE A 2 31.15 57.47 -32.29
CA ILE A 2 30.74 56.53 -31.23
C ILE A 2 29.33 55.92 -31.30
N MET A 3 29.27 54.60 -31.49
CA MET A 3 28.17 53.75 -31.03
C MET A 3 28.74 52.48 -30.37
N VAL A 4 28.43 52.39 -29.07
CA VAL A 4 28.10 51.20 -28.24
C VAL A 4 29.07 50.02 -28.15
N SER A 5 29.50 49.73 -26.92
CA SER A 5 29.85 48.36 -26.46
C SER A 5 29.20 48.09 -25.09
N CYS A 6 28.36 47.07 -25.02
CA CYS A 6 27.97 46.39 -23.77
C CYS A 6 28.95 45.25 -23.51
N SER A 7 29.37 45.11 -22.26
CA SER A 7 30.26 44.05 -21.76
C SER A 7 29.48 42.81 -21.31
N ASP A 8 29.90 41.67 -21.84
CA ASP A 8 29.95 40.30 -21.31
C ASP A 8 28.73 39.72 -20.56
N SER A 9 27.91 38.96 -21.29
CA SER A 9 27.30 37.74 -20.78
C SER A 9 28.28 36.58 -20.97
N SER A 10 28.70 35.95 -19.86
CA SER A 10 29.31 34.62 -19.91
C SER A 10 28.20 33.57 -20.03
N ASP A 11 27.56 33.53 -21.19
CA ASP A 11 26.81 32.36 -21.62
C ASP A 11 27.85 31.30 -21.98
N VAL A 12 27.93 30.23 -21.18
CA VAL A 12 28.58 28.99 -21.63
C VAL A 12 27.69 28.44 -22.73
N ALA A 13 28.03 28.78 -23.98
CA ALA A 13 27.43 28.20 -25.15
C ALA A 13 27.55 26.68 -25.08
N GLU A 14 26.43 25.98 -24.89
CA GLU A 14 26.34 24.54 -25.11
C GLU A 14 26.65 24.28 -26.59
N ASP A 15 27.77 23.62 -26.85
CA ASP A 15 28.10 23.10 -28.16
C ASP A 15 27.13 21.98 -28.54
N THR A 16 26.03 22.37 -29.19
CA THR A 16 25.01 21.48 -29.76
C THR A 16 25.44 20.87 -31.11
N SER A 17 26.71 21.05 -31.54
CA SER A 17 27.19 20.63 -32.86
C SER A 17 27.88 19.26 -32.92
N SER A 18 28.10 18.59 -31.78
CA SER A 18 28.63 17.22 -31.78
C SER A 18 27.51 16.19 -32.01
N PRO A 19 27.55 15.39 -33.09
CA PRO A 19 26.54 14.36 -33.33
C PRO A 19 26.55 13.33 -32.19
N ALA A 20 25.37 12.91 -31.73
CA ALA A 20 25.25 11.85 -30.75
C ALA A 20 25.87 10.56 -31.30
N LEU A 21 26.73 9.89 -30.51
CA LEU A 21 27.36 8.64 -30.93
C LEU A 21 26.38 7.49 -30.74
N GLU A 22 26.15 6.73 -31.82
CA GLU A 22 25.51 5.43 -31.70
C GLU A 22 26.43 4.48 -30.92
N CYS A 23 25.90 3.94 -29.83
CA CYS A 23 26.58 2.95 -29.02
C CYS A 23 25.58 1.93 -28.47
N LYS A 24 26.08 0.79 -28.00
CA LYS A 24 25.28 -0.18 -27.23
C LYS A 24 25.43 0.14 -25.76
N ILE A 25 24.33 0.15 -24.99
CA ILE A 25 24.33 0.31 -23.54
C ILE A 25 23.95 -1.01 -22.88
N LEU A 26 24.71 -1.42 -21.87
CA LEU A 26 24.52 -2.67 -21.16
C LEU A 26 24.13 -2.46 -19.71
N PHE A 27 23.24 -3.33 -19.23
CA PHE A 27 22.76 -3.36 -17.86
C PHE A 27 22.91 -4.76 -17.26
N ASN A 28 23.37 -4.81 -16.01
CA ASN A 28 23.22 -6.01 -15.21
C ASN A 28 21.87 -6.00 -14.50
N VAL A 29 21.20 -7.15 -14.53
CA VAL A 29 20.09 -7.43 -13.63
C VAL A 29 20.38 -8.75 -12.94
N GLU A 30 20.82 -8.70 -11.69
CA GLU A 30 21.15 -9.91 -10.94
C GLU A 30 19.87 -10.67 -10.52
N LYS A 31 19.94 -12.01 -10.50
CA LYS A 31 18.85 -12.83 -9.98
C LYS A 31 18.78 -12.70 -8.45
N PRO A 32 17.60 -12.44 -7.86
CA PRO A 32 17.44 -12.44 -6.42
C PRO A 32 17.51 -13.87 -5.85
N ALA A 33 18.17 -14.04 -4.70
CA ALA A 33 18.03 -15.20 -3.82
C ALA A 33 17.24 -14.78 -2.56
N GLY A 34 16.08 -15.41 -2.31
CA GLY A 34 15.27 -15.22 -1.10
C GLY A 34 13.74 -15.28 -1.33
N MET A 35 13.03 -16.15 -0.61
CA MET A 35 11.59 -16.48 -0.75
C MET A 35 10.66 -15.25 -0.64
N ARG A 36 9.62 -15.11 -1.50
CA ARG A 36 8.60 -14.02 -1.50
C ARG A 36 7.20 -14.58 -1.91
N MET A 37 6.07 -14.01 -1.47
CA MET A 37 4.71 -14.62 -1.57
C MET A 37 4.23 -14.96 -2.99
N ALA A 38 3.27 -15.90 -3.08
CA ALA A 38 2.57 -16.39 -4.27
C ALA A 38 3.42 -16.30 -5.56
N ASP A 39 4.28 -17.33 -5.70
CA ASP A 39 5.23 -17.78 -6.74
C ASP A 39 5.55 -16.91 -7.97
N ALA A 40 4.62 -16.12 -8.47
CA ALA A 40 4.62 -15.57 -9.82
C ALA A 40 5.02 -14.07 -9.82
N VAL A 41 4.59 -13.31 -8.81
CA VAL A 41 4.57 -11.83 -8.90
C VAL A 41 5.80 -11.14 -8.30
N VAL A 42 6.33 -11.58 -7.16
CA VAL A 42 7.36 -10.81 -6.40
C VAL A 42 8.80 -11.34 -6.57
N GLN A 43 9.02 -12.27 -7.50
CA GLN A 43 10.31 -12.95 -7.75
C GLN A 43 10.89 -13.64 -6.52
N THR A 44 10.42 -14.86 -6.25
CA THR A 44 10.89 -15.76 -5.19
C THR A 44 12.29 -16.33 -5.48
N GLU A 45 13.03 -16.75 -4.45
CA GLU A 45 14.28 -17.53 -4.58
C GLU A 45 14.15 -18.69 -5.57
N GLY A 46 15.09 -18.79 -6.51
CA GLY A 46 15.09 -19.84 -7.53
C GLY A 46 14.13 -19.62 -8.71
N GLN A 47 13.28 -18.59 -8.66
CA GLN A 47 12.48 -18.16 -9.81
C GLN A 47 13.30 -17.26 -10.73
N ALA A 48 12.94 -17.30 -12.02
CA ALA A 48 13.58 -16.46 -13.02
C ALA A 48 13.27 -14.98 -12.75
N PHE A 49 14.25 -14.11 -13.04
CA PHE A 49 13.98 -12.69 -13.19
C PHE A 49 12.78 -12.47 -14.12
N ARG A 50 11.76 -11.73 -13.66
CA ARG A 50 10.49 -11.46 -14.39
C ARG A 50 10.70 -10.71 -15.70
N GLY A 51 11.88 -10.15 -15.94
CA GLY A 51 12.11 -9.30 -17.09
C GLY A 51 11.76 -7.84 -16.82
N LEU A 52 12.17 -6.99 -17.75
CA LEU A 52 11.84 -5.57 -17.79
C LEU A 52 10.78 -5.34 -18.86
N GLN A 53 9.64 -4.75 -18.49
CA GLN A 53 8.64 -4.27 -19.45
C GLN A 53 9.16 -3.05 -20.21
N SER A 54 9.84 -2.18 -19.48
CA SER A 54 10.41 -0.95 -19.97
C SER A 54 11.69 -0.63 -19.22
N LEU A 55 12.61 0.02 -19.94
CA LEU A 55 13.82 0.58 -19.39
C LEU A 55 14.00 1.98 -19.95
N LEU A 56 14.07 2.97 -19.05
CA LEU A 56 14.46 4.33 -19.40
C LEU A 56 15.88 4.58 -18.90
N VAL A 57 16.73 5.13 -19.75
CA VAL A 57 18.10 5.50 -19.40
C VAL A 57 18.27 7.00 -19.67
N VAL A 58 18.61 7.73 -18.62
CA VAL A 58 18.77 9.17 -18.64
C VAL A 58 20.25 9.49 -18.41
N PRO A 59 20.97 10.01 -19.41
CA PRO A 59 22.40 10.26 -19.30
C PRO A 59 22.71 11.62 -18.70
N PHE A 60 23.83 11.69 -17.96
CA PHE A 60 24.31 12.88 -17.28
C PHE A 60 25.81 13.07 -17.50
N LYS A 61 26.23 14.33 -17.43
CA LYS A 61 27.62 14.73 -17.23
C LYS A 61 27.74 15.34 -15.84
N THR A 62 28.55 14.72 -15.00
CA THR A 62 28.83 15.19 -13.64
C THR A 62 30.27 15.71 -13.54
N SER A 63 30.60 16.40 -12.44
CA SER A 63 31.92 17.01 -12.22
C SER A 63 33.06 15.99 -12.01
N GLY A 64 32.76 14.69 -11.88
CA GLY A 64 33.76 13.64 -11.82
C GLY A 64 33.17 12.22 -11.82
N ASP A 65 34.00 11.23 -12.13
CA ASP A 65 33.58 9.84 -12.37
C ASP A 65 32.90 9.17 -11.16
N ASN A 66 33.20 9.62 -9.94
CA ASN A 66 32.66 9.09 -8.69
C ASN A 66 31.57 9.96 -8.04
N VAL A 67 31.09 11.02 -8.71
CA VAL A 67 30.07 11.94 -8.17
C VAL A 67 28.67 11.53 -8.63
N PRO A 68 27.78 10.99 -7.77
CA PRO A 68 26.44 10.55 -8.16
C PRO A 68 25.57 11.69 -8.68
N VAL A 69 24.60 11.34 -9.53
CA VAL A 69 23.58 12.27 -9.99
C VAL A 69 22.73 12.69 -8.79
N THR A 70 22.45 13.98 -8.71
CA THR A 70 21.71 14.65 -7.64
C THR A 70 20.45 15.31 -8.20
N ALA A 71 19.58 15.78 -7.31
CA ALA A 71 18.36 16.51 -7.68
C ALA A 71 18.63 17.74 -8.56
N SER A 72 19.80 18.38 -8.45
CA SER A 72 20.17 19.60 -9.17
C SER A 72 20.79 19.36 -10.54
N ASP A 73 21.13 18.12 -10.89
CA ASP A 73 21.76 17.84 -12.18
C ASP A 73 20.76 17.90 -13.32
N VAL A 74 21.20 18.35 -14.49
CA VAL A 74 20.38 18.46 -15.70
C VAL A 74 20.75 17.33 -16.67
N PRO A 75 19.77 16.59 -17.22
CA PRO A 75 20.05 15.50 -18.14
C PRO A 75 20.62 16.02 -19.46
N LEU A 76 21.48 15.23 -20.09
CA LEU A 76 21.98 15.50 -21.44
C LEU A 76 20.93 15.08 -22.49
N LEU A 77 20.75 15.92 -23.52
CA LEU A 77 19.68 15.91 -24.56
C LEU A 77 19.28 14.57 -25.22
N SER A 78 20.05 13.47 -25.14
CA SER A 78 19.68 12.19 -25.77
C SER A 78 19.38 11.10 -24.74
N SER A 79 18.14 11.06 -24.24
CA SER A 79 17.66 9.89 -23.50
C SER A 79 17.45 8.70 -24.43
N VAL A 80 17.58 7.51 -23.87
CA VAL A 80 17.40 6.24 -24.56
C VAL A 80 16.07 5.67 -24.10
N THR A 81 15.13 5.51 -25.05
CA THR A 81 13.76 5.06 -24.79
C THR A 81 13.49 3.73 -25.52
N ASN A 82 12.43 3.02 -25.11
CA ASN A 82 11.99 1.75 -25.70
C ASN A 82 11.76 1.77 -27.24
N ALA A 83 11.71 2.94 -27.88
CA ALA A 83 11.61 3.05 -29.34
C ALA A 83 12.91 2.64 -30.06
N GLN A 84 14.04 2.59 -29.34
CA GLN A 84 15.30 2.00 -29.80
C GLN A 84 15.26 0.49 -29.54
N LYS A 85 15.62 -0.33 -30.55
CA LYS A 85 15.43 -1.80 -30.53
C LYS A 85 16.08 -2.43 -29.30
N VAL A 86 15.29 -2.81 -28.29
CA VAL A 86 15.75 -3.76 -27.26
C VAL A 86 15.89 -5.11 -27.95
N THR A 87 17.14 -5.52 -28.25
CA THR A 87 17.39 -6.84 -28.84
C THR A 87 17.68 -7.81 -27.72
N ASN A 88 16.78 -8.77 -27.52
CA ASN A 88 16.90 -9.80 -26.49
C ASN A 88 17.93 -10.88 -26.89
N ALA A 89 19.25 -10.61 -26.93
CA ALA A 89 20.19 -11.74 -26.92
C ALA A 89 20.25 -12.31 -25.50
N LYS A 90 19.49 -13.39 -25.31
CA LYS A 90 19.43 -14.18 -24.08
C LYS A 90 20.80 -14.81 -23.79
N ASN A 91 21.38 -14.47 -22.64
CA ASN A 91 21.73 -15.48 -21.67
C ASN A 91 20.98 -15.18 -20.36
N ASN A 92 20.92 -16.12 -19.42
CA ASN A 92 20.02 -16.06 -18.26
C ASN A 92 20.29 -14.92 -17.26
N ASN A 93 21.24 -13.99 -17.53
CA ASN A 93 21.83 -13.09 -16.53
C ASN A 93 22.02 -11.61 -16.97
N PHE A 94 21.90 -11.22 -18.25
CA PHE A 94 22.22 -9.83 -18.69
C PHE A 94 21.19 -9.21 -19.64
N TYR A 95 21.01 -7.88 -19.54
CA TYR A 95 20.19 -7.08 -20.46
C TYR A 95 21.06 -6.08 -21.22
N TYR A 96 20.81 -5.89 -22.51
CA TYR A 96 21.46 -4.85 -23.29
C TYR A 96 20.47 -4.16 -24.22
N VAL A 97 20.64 -2.86 -24.36
CA VAL A 97 19.89 -2.01 -25.28
C VAL A 97 20.83 -1.66 -26.43
N VAL A 98 20.39 -1.88 -27.67
CA VAL A 98 21.16 -1.51 -28.85
C VAL A 98 20.60 -0.25 -29.49
N SER A 99 21.46 0.45 -30.24
CA SER A 99 21.13 1.69 -30.94
C SER A 99 20.78 2.85 -30.00
N CYS A 100 21.53 2.99 -28.92
CA CYS A 100 21.44 4.11 -27.99
C CYS A 100 22.30 5.27 -28.49
N SER A 101 21.77 6.49 -28.49
CA SER A 101 22.55 7.69 -28.82
C SER A 101 22.99 8.36 -27.51
N LEU A 102 24.29 8.40 -27.23
CA LEU A 102 24.85 9.13 -26.09
C LEU A 102 25.69 10.31 -26.58
N MET A 103 25.54 11.47 -25.94
CA MET A 103 26.37 12.64 -26.23
C MET A 103 27.78 12.49 -25.65
N LYS A 104 28.74 13.17 -26.27
CA LYS A 104 30.09 13.30 -25.74
C LYS A 104 30.07 13.91 -24.34
N GLY A 105 30.89 13.38 -23.44
CA GLY A 105 31.00 13.86 -22.07
C GLY A 105 30.04 13.21 -21.08
N VAL A 106 29.11 12.35 -21.54
CA VAL A 106 28.33 11.50 -20.62
C VAL A 106 29.29 10.64 -19.81
N ASN A 107 29.16 10.66 -18.48
CA ASN A 107 29.93 9.84 -17.56
C ASN A 107 29.06 9.10 -16.53
N ARG A 108 27.76 9.40 -16.49
CA ARG A 108 26.78 8.80 -15.60
C ARG A 108 25.42 8.58 -16.23
N VAL A 109 24.66 7.66 -15.66
CA VAL A 109 23.27 7.40 -16.04
C VAL A 109 22.40 7.20 -14.81
N LEU A 110 21.16 7.67 -14.89
CA LEU A 110 20.05 7.13 -14.12
C LEU A 110 19.32 6.13 -15.00
N ALA A 111 19.04 4.93 -14.48
CA ALA A 111 18.20 3.98 -15.21
C ALA A 111 17.04 3.48 -14.36
N TYR A 112 15.88 3.40 -15.01
CA TYR A 112 14.60 3.04 -14.40
C TYR A 112 13.99 1.87 -15.15
N GLY A 113 13.85 0.75 -14.47
CA GLY A 113 13.23 -0.46 -15.01
C GLY A 113 11.87 -0.69 -14.38
N ARG A 114 10.87 -1.03 -15.18
CA ARG A 114 9.59 -1.55 -14.68
C ARG A 114 9.56 -3.07 -14.90
N ALA A 115 9.19 -3.85 -13.88
CA ALA A 115 9.09 -5.30 -14.04
C ALA A 115 8.06 -5.68 -15.11
N ALA A 116 8.33 -6.73 -15.90
CA ALA A 116 7.36 -7.23 -16.88
C ALA A 116 6.10 -7.77 -16.19
N TYR A 117 4.92 -7.46 -16.75
CA TYR A 117 3.68 -8.08 -16.32
C TYR A 117 3.73 -9.59 -16.54
N GLU A 118 3.07 -10.34 -15.67
CA GLU A 118 2.75 -11.72 -16.01
C GLU A 118 1.61 -11.74 -17.04
N GLU A 119 1.69 -12.61 -18.05
CA GLU A 119 0.70 -12.72 -19.13
C GLU A 119 -0.73 -13.04 -18.64
N ASN A 120 -0.91 -13.40 -17.36
CA ASN A 120 -2.21 -13.63 -16.72
C ASN A 120 -2.73 -12.46 -15.86
N LEU A 121 -2.03 -11.32 -15.81
CA LEU A 121 -2.51 -10.08 -15.21
C LEU A 121 -2.89 -9.11 -16.35
N ALA A 122 -4.00 -9.42 -17.02
CA ALA A 122 -4.52 -8.59 -18.10
C ALA A 122 -4.68 -7.13 -17.65
N ALA A 123 -4.30 -6.22 -18.55
CA ALA A 123 -4.47 -4.80 -18.34
C ALA A 123 -5.96 -4.45 -18.30
N ALA A 124 -6.50 -4.15 -17.12
CA ALA A 124 -7.77 -3.43 -17.02
C ALA A 124 -7.52 -1.95 -17.37
N GLU A 125 -7.90 -1.57 -18.59
CA GLU A 125 -8.12 -0.18 -18.95
C GLU A 125 -9.27 0.38 -18.10
N ASP A 126 -8.97 1.48 -17.41
CA ASP A 126 -9.82 2.65 -17.20
C ASP A 126 -11.35 2.43 -17.31
N ASN A 127 -11.98 1.72 -16.38
CA ASN A 127 -13.45 1.76 -16.20
C ASN A 127 -13.97 1.14 -14.88
N GLY A 128 -13.44 1.59 -13.74
CA GLY A 128 -14.20 1.59 -12.47
C GLY A 128 -14.71 0.25 -11.90
N ALA A 129 -14.35 -0.90 -12.46
CA ALA A 129 -14.77 -2.22 -11.99
C ALA A 129 -13.56 -3.15 -11.78
N LEU A 130 -13.67 -3.90 -10.68
CA LEU A 130 -12.69 -4.82 -10.09
C LEU A 130 -12.19 -5.89 -11.06
N GLU A 131 -10.94 -5.76 -11.49
CA GLU A 131 -10.01 -6.89 -11.39
C GLU A 131 -9.03 -6.55 -10.28
N ILE A 132 -8.99 -7.41 -9.26
CA ILE A 132 -8.13 -7.31 -8.08
C ILE A 132 -6.69 -7.20 -8.59
N ARG A 133 -6.18 -5.98 -8.71
CA ARG A 133 -4.76 -5.81 -8.92
C ARG A 133 -4.11 -6.15 -7.59
N TYR A 134 -3.67 -7.41 -7.46
CA TYR A 134 -2.85 -7.85 -6.33
C TYR A 134 -1.58 -6.99 -6.18
N ASN A 135 -1.21 -6.23 -7.22
CA ASN A 135 -0.22 -5.14 -7.14
C ASN A 135 -0.83 -3.82 -7.60
N GLY A 136 -0.57 -2.75 -6.87
CA GLY A 136 -0.80 -1.39 -7.32
C GLY A 136 0.12 -0.97 -8.46
N ALA A 137 -0.08 0.26 -8.92
CA ALA A 137 0.78 0.92 -9.91
C ALA A 137 1.34 2.19 -9.29
N LEU A 138 2.58 2.52 -9.62
CA LEU A 138 3.14 3.83 -9.29
C LEU A 138 2.68 4.85 -10.34
N ALA A 139 2.11 5.97 -9.88
CA ALA A 139 2.01 7.19 -10.67
C ALA A 139 3.40 7.81 -10.71
N THR A 140 3.95 7.98 -11.91
CA THR A 140 5.30 8.52 -12.10
C THR A 140 5.23 9.80 -12.90
N SER A 141 6.02 10.81 -12.55
CA SER A 141 6.23 11.96 -13.44
C SER A 141 7.23 11.66 -14.57
N LEU A 142 7.85 10.47 -14.57
CA LEU A 142 8.89 10.04 -15.51
C LEU A 142 8.55 10.34 -16.98
N ARG A 143 9.45 11.07 -17.65
CA ARG A 143 9.41 11.40 -19.08
C ARG A 143 10.82 11.33 -19.66
N ASP A 144 10.91 11.30 -20.99
CA ASP A 144 12.18 11.18 -21.73
C ASP A 144 13.20 12.28 -21.38
N ARG A 145 12.76 13.44 -20.87
CA ARG A 145 13.63 14.54 -20.44
C ARG A 145 13.06 15.15 -19.17
N MET A 146 13.66 14.88 -18.03
CA MET A 146 13.21 15.40 -16.75
C MET A 146 14.39 15.60 -15.81
N ASN A 147 14.40 16.73 -15.11
CA ASN A 147 15.35 16.98 -14.04
C ASN A 147 15.06 16.02 -12.88
N PRO A 148 16.06 15.43 -12.22
CA PRO A 148 15.83 14.51 -11.12
C PRO A 148 15.01 15.14 -9.97
N SER A 149 15.08 16.46 -9.77
CA SER A 149 14.23 17.18 -8.79
C SER A 149 12.72 17.11 -9.07
N GLU A 150 12.32 16.92 -10.32
CA GLU A 150 10.92 16.89 -10.77
C GLU A 150 10.38 15.46 -10.86
N LEU A 151 11.26 14.46 -10.73
CA LEU A 151 10.89 13.06 -10.84
C LEU A 151 10.33 12.53 -9.52
N THR A 152 9.11 12.03 -9.58
CA THR A 152 8.42 11.44 -8.43
C THR A 152 7.76 10.11 -8.79
N PHE A 153 7.65 9.25 -7.78
CA PHE A 153 6.90 8.01 -7.81
C PHE A 153 5.95 8.00 -6.61
N ASN A 154 4.65 7.84 -6.89
CA ASN A 154 3.62 7.84 -5.86
C ASN A 154 2.68 6.64 -6.02
N LEU A 155 2.15 6.14 -4.91
CA LEU A 155 1.12 5.10 -4.94
C LEU A 155 -0.18 5.69 -5.48
N LYS A 156 -0.85 4.96 -6.39
CA LYS A 156 -2.17 5.34 -6.89
C LYS A 156 -3.26 4.93 -5.90
N SER A 157 -4.14 5.87 -5.55
CA SER A 157 -5.31 5.57 -4.73
C SER A 157 -6.24 4.60 -5.43
N ILE A 158 -6.89 3.73 -4.66
CA ILE A 158 -7.96 2.83 -5.11
C ILE A 158 -9.17 3.67 -5.54
N CYS A 159 -9.49 4.71 -4.77
CA CYS A 159 -10.55 5.67 -5.07
C CYS A 159 -9.97 7.09 -4.99
N ASN A 160 -10.30 7.96 -5.94
CA ASN A 160 -9.78 9.34 -5.99
C ASN A 160 -10.82 10.41 -5.64
N THR A 161 -11.97 10.03 -5.06
CA THR A 161 -13.00 10.98 -4.60
C THR A 161 -12.97 11.15 -3.09
N THR A 162 -13.35 12.35 -2.64
CA THR A 162 -13.63 12.68 -1.24
C THR A 162 -15.13 12.73 -0.94
N ASP A 163 -15.97 12.58 -1.98
CA ASP A 163 -17.42 12.60 -1.85
C ASP A 163 -17.95 11.27 -1.34
N ALA A 164 -19.07 11.33 -0.62
CA ALA A 164 -19.76 10.13 -0.17
C ALA A 164 -20.30 9.35 -1.37
N HIS A 165 -19.95 8.06 -1.44
CA HIS A 165 -20.49 7.15 -2.44
C HIS A 165 -22.00 6.94 -2.23
N ASP A 166 -22.76 6.77 -3.30
CA ASP A 166 -24.22 6.66 -3.20
C ASP A 166 -24.66 5.41 -2.41
N ASP A 167 -23.93 4.29 -2.55
CA ASP A 167 -24.15 3.11 -1.70
C ASP A 167 -23.95 3.41 -0.21
N ALA A 168 -22.97 4.25 0.14
CA ALA A 168 -22.75 4.66 1.53
C ALA A 168 -23.89 5.56 2.03
N LYS A 169 -24.38 6.48 1.18
CA LYS A 169 -25.55 7.32 1.48
C LYS A 169 -26.81 6.47 1.66
N ALA A 170 -26.99 5.43 0.86
CA ALA A 170 -28.13 4.51 0.97
C ALA A 170 -28.11 3.76 2.32
N LEU A 171 -26.93 3.31 2.79
CA LEU A 171 -26.78 2.70 4.11
C LEU A 171 -27.12 3.70 5.23
N ALA A 172 -26.63 4.93 5.12
CA ALA A 172 -26.94 6.00 6.08
C ALA A 172 -28.44 6.36 6.11
N ALA A 173 -29.09 6.42 4.93
CA ALA A 173 -30.51 6.68 4.81
C ALA A 173 -31.35 5.55 5.43
N TYR A 174 -30.96 4.29 5.22
CA TYR A 174 -31.61 3.13 5.82
C TYR A 174 -31.52 3.13 7.35
N LEU A 175 -30.34 3.40 7.93
CA LEU A 175 -30.23 3.54 9.38
C LEU A 175 -31.03 4.74 9.91
N THR A 176 -31.10 5.82 9.13
CA THR A 176 -31.89 7.00 9.48
C THR A 176 -33.39 6.70 9.52
N SER A 177 -33.92 5.92 8.57
CA SER A 177 -35.33 5.55 8.56
C SER A 177 -35.72 4.69 9.76
N ILE A 178 -34.80 3.81 10.21
CA ILE A 178 -34.94 3.03 11.43
C ILE A 178 -34.91 3.94 12.67
N ALA A 179 -33.94 4.84 12.79
CA ALA A 179 -33.85 5.76 13.94
C ALA A 179 -35.07 6.70 14.03
N LYS A 180 -35.65 7.08 12.89
CA LYS A 180 -36.82 7.96 12.80
C LYS A 180 -38.15 7.20 12.87
N THR A 181 -38.18 5.92 13.26
CA THR A 181 -39.44 5.22 13.51
C THR A 181 -40.29 5.98 14.53
N ASP A 182 -41.52 6.31 14.12
CA ASP A 182 -42.46 7.10 14.90
C ASP A 182 -42.69 6.52 16.31
N GLY A 183 -42.40 7.34 17.32
CA GLY A 183 -42.53 7.03 18.74
C GLY A 183 -41.31 6.37 19.40
N TRP A 184 -40.25 6.04 18.68
CA TRP A 184 -39.08 5.38 19.29
C TRP A 184 -38.24 6.35 20.12
N SER A 185 -37.88 7.51 19.55
CA SER A 185 -37.06 8.52 20.24
C SER A 185 -37.71 9.12 21.49
N THR A 186 -39.04 9.05 21.59
CA THR A 186 -39.84 9.62 22.68
C THR A 186 -40.46 8.56 23.60
N THR A 187 -40.10 7.28 23.42
CA THR A 187 -40.66 6.18 24.22
C THR A 187 -40.34 6.35 25.71
N THR A 188 -41.28 5.93 26.56
CA THR A 188 -41.10 5.85 28.03
C THR A 188 -40.69 4.45 28.49
N ASP A 189 -40.69 3.46 27.58
CA ASP A 189 -40.19 2.12 27.85
C ASP A 189 -38.67 2.16 28.02
N GLY A 190 -38.17 1.79 29.21
CA GLY A 190 -36.76 1.93 29.55
C GLY A 190 -35.85 1.12 28.63
N GLN A 191 -36.21 -0.11 28.30
CA GLN A 191 -35.38 -0.99 27.48
C GLN A 191 -35.35 -0.52 26.01
N LEU A 192 -36.50 -0.16 25.44
CA LEU A 192 -36.54 0.38 24.07
C LEU A 192 -35.85 1.73 23.95
N LYS A 193 -35.89 2.54 25.02
CA LYS A 193 -35.15 3.81 25.09
C LYS A 193 -33.64 3.58 25.12
N ASP A 194 -33.17 2.59 25.88
CA ASP A 194 -31.74 2.23 25.90
C ASP A 194 -31.30 1.71 24.53
N TYR A 195 -32.08 0.84 23.88
CA TYR A 195 -31.81 0.41 22.50
C TYR A 195 -31.82 1.55 21.49
N TYR A 196 -32.68 2.56 21.65
CA TYR A 196 -32.62 3.75 20.79
C TYR A 196 -31.28 4.47 20.95
N ARG A 197 -30.85 4.69 22.19
CA ARG A 197 -29.59 5.39 22.49
C ARG A 197 -28.37 4.63 22.00
N ASP A 198 -28.35 3.32 22.19
CA ASP A 198 -27.32 2.44 21.63
C ASP A 198 -27.38 2.47 20.10
N PHE A 199 -28.59 2.49 19.52
CA PHE A 199 -28.79 2.49 18.07
C PHE A 199 -28.09 3.66 17.38
N ILE A 200 -28.31 4.86 17.90
CA ILE A 200 -27.72 6.11 17.42
C ILE A 200 -26.35 6.42 18.05
N ASN A 201 -25.81 5.48 18.84
CA ASN A 201 -24.51 5.55 19.50
C ASN A 201 -24.33 6.84 20.34
N ILE A 202 -25.37 7.21 21.11
CA ILE A 202 -25.35 8.32 22.06
C ILE A 202 -25.07 7.79 23.47
N ASP A 203 -23.79 7.63 23.78
CA ASP A 203 -23.29 7.27 25.12
C ASP A 203 -23.30 8.45 26.10
N GLY A 204 -23.88 9.59 25.71
CA GLY A 204 -23.85 10.85 26.47
C GLY A 204 -22.71 11.80 26.06
N GLU A 205 -21.72 11.31 25.30
CA GLU A 205 -20.62 12.13 24.75
C GLU A 205 -20.81 12.52 23.27
N GLY A 206 -21.79 11.94 22.56
CA GLY A 206 -22.20 12.37 21.21
C GLY A 206 -21.18 12.14 20.09
N THR A 207 -20.19 11.25 20.27
CA THR A 207 -19.05 11.05 19.36
C THR A 207 -19.06 9.73 18.58
N GLY A 208 -20.04 8.85 18.80
CA GLY A 208 -20.01 7.46 18.34
C GLY A 208 -19.99 7.29 16.81
N ILE A 209 -18.91 6.73 16.29
CA ILE A 209 -18.82 6.22 14.92
C ILE A 209 -19.26 4.77 14.92
N ILE A 210 -20.00 4.36 13.89
CA ILE A 210 -20.36 2.96 13.66
C ILE A 210 -19.71 2.47 12.37
N ALA A 211 -19.38 1.18 12.34
CA ALA A 211 -18.88 0.52 11.13
C ALA A 211 -19.95 0.61 10.02
N GLY A 212 -19.59 1.30 8.94
CA GLY A 212 -20.49 1.73 7.88
C GLY A 212 -20.54 0.82 6.66
N SER A 213 -19.83 -0.31 6.69
CA SER A 213 -19.84 -1.26 5.58
C SER A 213 -21.22 -1.92 5.46
N ALA A 214 -21.61 -2.32 4.25
CA ALA A 214 -22.88 -3.02 4.03
C ALA A 214 -22.97 -4.30 4.87
N THR A 215 -21.86 -5.03 5.02
CA THR A 215 -21.75 -6.23 5.86
C THR A 215 -22.03 -5.89 7.33
N ASN A 216 -21.37 -4.86 7.87
CA ASN A 216 -21.52 -4.45 9.27
C ASN A 216 -22.91 -3.89 9.55
N VAL A 217 -23.46 -3.04 8.67
CA VAL A 217 -24.80 -2.46 8.81
C VAL A 217 -25.88 -3.55 8.82
N LYS A 218 -25.79 -4.52 7.91
CA LYS A 218 -26.73 -5.66 7.87
C LYS A 218 -26.65 -6.48 9.16
N ALA A 219 -25.44 -6.87 9.57
CA ALA A 219 -25.26 -7.68 10.79
C ALA A 219 -25.72 -6.95 12.06
N TYR A 220 -25.44 -5.64 12.15
CA TYR A 220 -25.89 -4.80 13.26
C TYR A 220 -27.42 -4.73 13.35
N VAL A 221 -28.08 -4.47 12.21
CA VAL A 221 -29.54 -4.36 12.17
C VAL A 221 -30.21 -5.73 12.38
N ASP A 222 -29.62 -6.83 11.93
CA ASP A 222 -30.10 -8.18 12.21
C ASP A 222 -30.01 -8.53 13.71
N ALA A 223 -28.94 -8.09 14.38
CA ALA A 223 -28.82 -8.23 15.83
C ALA A 223 -29.89 -7.40 16.57
N LEU A 224 -30.10 -6.15 16.17
CA LEU A 224 -31.17 -5.30 16.69
C LEU A 224 -32.55 -5.93 16.45
N LYS A 225 -32.81 -6.45 15.24
CA LYS A 225 -34.07 -7.13 14.88
C LYS A 225 -34.34 -8.28 15.86
N THR A 226 -33.33 -9.10 16.14
CA THR A 226 -33.44 -10.22 17.07
C THR A 226 -33.82 -9.74 18.48
N GLN A 227 -33.17 -8.67 18.97
CA GLN A 227 -33.46 -8.09 20.28
C GLN A 227 -34.88 -7.49 20.36
N ILE A 228 -35.31 -6.76 19.33
CA ILE A 228 -36.65 -6.16 19.27
C ILE A 228 -37.74 -7.24 19.16
N THR A 229 -37.51 -8.30 18.37
CA THR A 229 -38.42 -9.45 18.30
C THR A 229 -38.58 -10.12 19.66
N ALA A 230 -37.48 -10.34 20.39
CA ALA A 230 -37.53 -10.92 21.72
C ALA A 230 -38.39 -10.08 22.69
N ILE A 231 -38.22 -8.75 22.70
CA ILE A 231 -39.06 -7.86 23.52
C ILE A 231 -40.53 -7.97 23.12
N LYS A 232 -40.82 -7.93 21.82
CA LYS A 232 -42.19 -7.98 21.30
C LYS A 232 -42.93 -9.27 21.72
N ASP A 233 -42.23 -10.39 21.72
CA ASP A 233 -42.82 -11.71 21.92
C ASP A 233 -42.90 -12.11 23.41
N LEU A 234 -42.28 -11.34 24.31
CA LEU A 234 -42.48 -11.51 25.76
C LEU A 234 -43.94 -11.23 26.16
N SER A 235 -44.51 -12.16 26.93
CA SER A 235 -45.91 -12.07 27.40
C SER A 235 -46.15 -10.88 28.33
N THR A 236 -45.11 -10.41 29.03
CA THR A 236 -45.14 -9.30 29.99
C THR A 236 -45.02 -7.92 29.33
N THR A 237 -44.68 -7.85 28.04
CA THR A 237 -44.49 -6.57 27.34
C THR A 237 -45.83 -5.84 27.13
N PRO A 238 -45.95 -4.56 27.50
CA PRO A 238 -47.16 -3.76 27.27
C PRO A 238 -47.53 -3.65 25.79
N GLU A 239 -48.82 -3.54 25.48
CA GLU A 239 -49.32 -3.48 24.09
C GLU A 239 -48.78 -2.26 23.32
N THR A 240 -48.56 -1.14 24.01
CA THR A 240 -47.92 0.06 23.46
C THR A 240 -46.48 -0.22 23.02
N SER A 241 -45.71 -0.95 23.83
CA SER A 241 -44.34 -1.35 23.51
C SER A 241 -44.31 -2.39 22.38
N LYS A 242 -45.26 -3.34 22.35
CA LYS A 242 -45.42 -4.29 21.23
C LYS A 242 -45.74 -3.59 19.91
N THR A 243 -46.63 -2.61 19.95
CA THR A 243 -46.96 -1.77 18.78
C THR A 243 -45.73 -1.03 18.27
N LEU A 244 -44.95 -0.42 19.17
CA LEU A 244 -43.69 0.25 18.82
C LEU A 244 -42.67 -0.72 18.23
N CYS A 245 -42.47 -1.90 18.85
CA CYS A 245 -41.61 -2.95 18.29
C CYS A 245 -42.04 -3.35 16.87
N GLY A 246 -43.35 -3.48 16.62
CA GLY A 246 -43.89 -3.77 15.30
C GLY A 246 -43.53 -2.70 14.26
N LYS A 247 -43.59 -1.42 14.63
CA LYS A 247 -43.15 -0.32 13.76
C LYS A 247 -41.66 -0.37 13.46
N ILE A 248 -40.82 -0.60 14.49
CA ILE A 248 -39.36 -0.70 14.33
C ILE A 248 -39.00 -1.87 13.41
N LEU A 249 -39.61 -3.04 13.63
CA LEU A 249 -39.41 -4.22 12.78
C LEU A 249 -39.86 -3.98 11.33
N ALA A 250 -40.94 -3.21 11.12
CA ALA A 250 -41.36 -2.83 9.77
C ALA A 250 -40.30 -1.95 9.07
N SER A 251 -39.75 -0.95 9.77
CA SER A 251 -38.65 -0.13 9.25
C SER A 251 -37.39 -0.94 8.95
N ILE A 252 -37.04 -1.89 9.81
CA ILE A 252 -35.91 -2.82 9.58
C ILE A 252 -36.17 -3.71 8.35
N ASN A 253 -37.39 -4.19 8.15
CA ASN A 253 -37.68 -5.08 7.03
C ASN A 253 -37.76 -4.33 5.68
N ASP A 254 -37.86 -2.99 5.69
CA ASP A 254 -37.76 -2.16 4.48
C ASP A 254 -36.29 -1.91 4.07
N ASN A 255 -35.57 -3.00 3.81
CA ASN A 255 -34.15 -2.99 3.45
C ASN A 255 -33.91 -3.02 1.93
N THR A 256 -34.95 -2.73 1.13
CA THR A 256 -34.92 -2.83 -0.33
C THR A 256 -33.75 -2.05 -0.93
N ALA A 257 -33.53 -0.82 -0.45
CA ALA A 257 -32.47 0.10 -0.87
C ALA A 257 -31.04 -0.41 -0.62
N ILE A 258 -30.85 -1.40 0.27
CA ILE A 258 -29.51 -1.91 0.65
C ILE A 258 -29.33 -3.41 0.37
N SER A 259 -30.34 -4.07 -0.18
CA SER A 259 -30.34 -5.52 -0.41
C SER A 259 -29.13 -6.00 -1.23
N GLY A 260 -28.86 -5.36 -2.37
CA GLY A 260 -27.69 -5.62 -3.23
C GLY A 260 -26.41 -4.85 -2.86
N ASN A 261 -26.43 -4.03 -1.81
CA ASN A 261 -25.30 -3.18 -1.46
C ASN A 261 -24.14 -4.01 -0.89
N THR A 262 -22.93 -3.74 -1.41
CA THR A 262 -21.66 -4.39 -1.04
C THR A 262 -20.54 -3.37 -0.74
N TYR A 263 -20.91 -2.12 -0.45
CA TYR A 263 -19.96 -1.07 -0.06
C TYR A 263 -19.21 -1.43 1.23
N PRO A 264 -17.90 -1.13 1.35
CA PRO A 264 -17.03 -0.50 0.35
C PRO A 264 -16.28 -1.50 -0.54
N VAL A 265 -16.52 -2.80 -0.37
CA VAL A 265 -15.83 -3.89 -1.10
C VAL A 265 -16.02 -3.77 -2.61
N ALA A 266 -17.18 -3.31 -3.07
CA ALA A 266 -17.44 -3.01 -4.49
C ALA A 266 -16.43 -2.03 -5.11
N LEU A 267 -15.80 -1.17 -4.29
CA LEU A 267 -14.78 -0.21 -4.71
C LEU A 267 -13.35 -0.77 -4.57
N GLY A 268 -13.19 -2.02 -4.13
CA GLY A 268 -11.89 -2.63 -3.82
C GLY A 268 -11.25 -2.15 -2.52
N LEU A 269 -12.05 -1.57 -1.61
CA LEU A 269 -11.59 -1.03 -0.34
C LEU A 269 -11.83 -2.01 0.83
N PRO A 270 -11.04 -1.92 1.92
CA PRO A 270 -11.31 -2.67 3.16
C PRO A 270 -12.65 -2.29 3.79
N ASP A 271 -13.35 -3.21 4.44
CA ASP A 271 -14.69 -2.97 5.02
C ASP A 271 -14.70 -1.79 6.02
N GLY A 272 -13.68 -1.73 6.87
CA GLY A 272 -13.54 -0.77 7.96
C GLY A 272 -13.23 0.66 7.51
N VAL A 273 -13.02 0.92 6.21
CA VAL A 273 -12.92 2.32 5.73
C VAL A 273 -14.28 3.01 5.71
N ALA A 274 -15.36 2.23 5.71
CA ALA A 274 -16.71 2.75 5.75
C ALA A 274 -17.09 3.11 7.20
N ALA A 275 -17.42 4.37 7.42
CA ALA A 275 -17.82 4.90 8.72
C ALA A 275 -19.09 5.75 8.60
N LEU A 276 -20.04 5.51 9.49
CA LEU A 276 -21.27 6.31 9.61
C LEU A 276 -21.35 6.92 11.01
N ARG A 277 -22.03 8.05 11.14
CA ARG A 277 -22.29 8.68 12.45
C ARG A 277 -23.64 9.37 12.46
N TRP A 278 -24.38 9.22 13.56
CA TRP A 278 -25.57 10.02 13.84
C TRP A 278 -25.16 11.42 14.26
N MET A 279 -25.62 12.45 13.54
CA MET A 279 -25.23 13.83 13.83
C MET A 279 -26.21 14.84 13.26
N GLU A 280 -26.04 16.10 13.66
CA GLU A 280 -26.73 17.25 13.05
C GLU A 280 -26.16 17.51 11.66
N ASP A 281 -27.03 17.43 10.65
CA ASP A 281 -26.82 18.03 9.34
C ASP A 281 -27.18 19.51 9.42
N VAL A 282 -26.14 20.33 9.45
CA VAL A 282 -26.24 21.80 9.55
C VAL A 282 -26.90 22.46 8.33
N THR A 283 -27.14 21.70 7.25
CA THR A 283 -27.81 22.19 6.04
C THR A 283 -29.33 21.98 6.05
N GLU A 284 -29.87 21.20 6.99
CA GLU A 284 -31.29 20.84 7.07
C GLU A 284 -32.08 21.67 8.09
N THR A 285 -33.41 21.72 7.92
CA THR A 285 -34.33 22.42 8.85
C THR A 285 -34.69 21.56 10.07
N ALA A 286 -35.23 22.19 11.13
CA ALA A 286 -35.32 21.68 12.51
C ALA A 286 -35.82 20.23 12.69
N GLU A 287 -36.79 19.75 11.90
CA GLU A 287 -37.35 18.39 12.03
C GLU A 287 -36.44 17.29 11.44
N ASP A 288 -35.56 17.61 10.49
CA ASP A 288 -34.72 16.63 9.79
C ASP A 288 -33.23 16.74 10.09
N LYS A 289 -32.87 17.64 11.01
CA LYS A 289 -31.48 17.92 11.37
C LYS A 289 -30.66 16.70 11.77
N TYR A 290 -31.22 15.77 12.53
CA TYR A 290 -30.46 14.60 12.99
C TYR A 290 -30.68 13.40 12.07
N LYS A 291 -29.58 12.88 11.52
CA LYS A 291 -29.56 11.70 10.66
C LYS A 291 -28.19 11.01 10.71
N PHE A 292 -28.14 9.76 10.25
CA PHE A 292 -26.86 9.13 9.97
C PHE A 292 -26.24 9.78 8.73
N MET A 293 -24.96 10.09 8.81
CA MET A 293 -24.18 10.68 7.73
C MET A 293 -22.93 9.86 7.47
N VAL A 294 -22.56 9.77 6.19
CA VAL A 294 -21.32 9.14 5.74
C VAL A 294 -20.14 10.01 6.14
N ARG A 295 -19.09 9.38 6.65
CA ARG A 295 -17.84 10.07 6.96
C ARG A 295 -16.78 9.75 5.92
N THR A 296 -16.36 10.76 5.17
CA THR A 296 -15.41 10.60 4.06
C THR A 296 -14.08 11.32 4.25
N GLN A 297 -13.98 12.21 5.26
CA GLN A 297 -12.82 13.07 5.46
C GLN A 297 -12.12 12.80 6.79
N THR A 298 -10.80 12.94 6.76
CA THR A 298 -9.96 13.02 7.95
C THR A 298 -10.24 14.37 8.62
N THR A 299 -10.94 14.39 9.74
CA THR A 299 -10.87 15.53 10.66
C THR A 299 -10.26 15.05 11.97
N THR A 300 -9.51 15.92 12.65
CA THR A 300 -8.97 15.64 13.99
C THR A 300 -10.06 15.32 15.02
N MET A 301 -11.32 15.60 14.69
CA MET A 301 -12.49 15.27 15.51
C MET A 301 -13.14 13.93 15.14
N ASP A 302 -12.96 13.44 13.91
CA ASP A 302 -13.66 12.24 13.42
C ASP A 302 -12.79 10.97 13.49
N ASN A 303 -11.49 11.04 13.78
CA ASN A 303 -10.63 9.86 13.98
C ASN A 303 -10.78 8.75 12.91
N ILE A 304 -10.96 9.11 11.63
CA ILE A 304 -11.08 8.18 10.50
C ILE A 304 -10.09 8.53 9.40
N ASN A 305 -9.66 7.51 8.66
CA ASN A 305 -8.84 7.71 7.47
C ASN A 305 -9.72 7.92 6.24
N GLY A 306 -9.48 9.00 5.48
CA GLY A 306 -10.18 9.24 4.21
C GLY A 306 -10.02 8.09 3.21
N ILE A 307 -11.12 7.73 2.52
CA ILE A 307 -11.16 6.59 1.58
C ILE A 307 -10.19 6.74 0.40
N ASN A 308 -9.83 7.97 0.06
CA ASN A 308 -8.89 8.29 -1.01
C ASN A 308 -7.42 8.03 -0.64
N ARG A 309 -7.13 7.64 0.59
CA ARG A 309 -5.76 7.38 1.06
C ARG A 309 -5.34 5.92 0.92
N TYR A 310 -6.29 5.04 0.61
CA TYR A 310 -6.02 3.62 0.41
C TYR A 310 -5.51 3.37 -1.01
N THR A 311 -4.50 2.53 -1.12
CA THR A 311 -3.75 2.19 -2.34
C THR A 311 -3.54 0.67 -2.36
N TYR A 312 -3.26 0.07 -3.51
CA TYR A 312 -2.75 -1.31 -3.55
C TYR A 312 -1.22 -1.34 -3.33
N PRO A 313 -0.60 -2.51 -3.09
CA PRO A 313 0.85 -2.61 -2.87
C PRO A 313 1.68 -1.93 -3.96
N ALA A 314 2.89 -1.48 -3.63
CA ALA A 314 3.74 -0.84 -4.62
C ALA A 314 4.04 -1.78 -5.81
N GLU A 315 4.18 -1.21 -7.00
CA GLU A 315 4.67 -1.98 -8.14
C GLU A 315 6.18 -2.23 -8.02
N LEU A 316 6.65 -3.37 -8.57
CA LEU A 316 8.07 -3.68 -8.65
C LEU A 316 8.78 -2.80 -9.68
N TRP A 317 9.58 -1.87 -9.18
CA TRP A 317 10.48 -1.02 -9.95
C TRP A 317 11.94 -1.38 -9.70
N TYR A 318 12.79 -1.00 -10.64
CA TYR A 318 14.24 -1.10 -10.56
C TYR A 318 14.87 0.26 -10.84
N TYR A 319 15.99 0.52 -10.18
CA TYR A 319 16.69 1.80 -10.23
C TYR A 319 18.20 1.63 -10.13
N THR A 320 18.95 2.49 -10.81
CA THR A 320 20.38 2.68 -10.53
C THR A 320 20.81 4.13 -10.79
N ASN A 321 21.79 4.59 -10.01
CA ASN A 321 22.51 5.85 -10.19
C ASN A 321 23.99 5.52 -10.33
N SER A 322 24.40 5.31 -11.57
CA SER A 322 25.63 4.60 -11.86
C SER A 322 26.57 5.44 -12.70
N GLY A 323 27.87 5.25 -12.46
CA GLY A 323 28.89 5.58 -13.44
C GLY A 323 28.81 4.67 -14.67
N ILE A 324 29.55 5.02 -15.72
CA ILE A 324 29.69 4.16 -16.90
C ILE A 324 31.14 3.72 -17.10
N GLN A 325 31.32 2.66 -17.88
CA GLN A 325 32.58 2.31 -18.50
C GLN A 325 32.43 2.29 -20.01
N THR A 326 33.46 2.71 -20.73
CA THR A 326 33.45 2.83 -22.18
C THR A 326 34.48 1.91 -22.83
N SER A 327 34.19 1.49 -24.05
CA SER A 327 35.13 0.77 -24.91
C SER A 327 35.21 1.44 -26.28
N THR A 328 36.41 1.44 -26.87
CA THR A 328 36.60 1.82 -28.27
C THR A 328 36.25 0.72 -29.26
N ASN A 329 35.97 -0.48 -28.77
CA ASN A 329 35.53 -1.60 -29.58
C ASN A 329 34.00 -1.74 -29.50
N GLU A 330 33.39 -2.20 -30.59
CA GLU A 330 32.04 -2.74 -30.50
C GLU A 330 32.09 -4.01 -29.66
N VAL A 331 31.21 -4.13 -28.67
CA VAL A 331 31.08 -5.38 -27.94
C VAL A 331 30.30 -6.37 -28.78
N LYS A 332 30.88 -7.57 -28.92
CA LYS A 332 30.32 -8.65 -29.69
C LYS A 332 29.39 -9.46 -28.83
N GLU A 333 28.35 -10.04 -29.43
CA GLU A 333 27.36 -10.88 -28.72
C GLU A 333 28.02 -12.04 -27.94
N GLU A 334 29.16 -12.54 -28.42
CA GLU A 334 29.96 -13.59 -27.75
C GLU A 334 30.55 -13.16 -26.40
N ASP A 335 30.92 -11.88 -26.24
CA ASP A 335 31.48 -11.37 -24.97
C ASP A 335 30.44 -11.47 -23.85
N TYR A 336 29.17 -11.26 -24.18
CA TYR A 336 28.03 -11.39 -23.25
C TYR A 336 27.75 -12.84 -22.91
N LYS A 337 27.67 -13.70 -23.94
CA LYS A 337 27.33 -15.13 -23.77
C LYS A 337 28.36 -15.84 -22.91
N ASN A 338 29.62 -15.43 -23.02
CA ASN A 338 30.75 -16.05 -22.35
C ASN A 338 31.10 -15.40 -21.00
N ALA A 339 30.50 -14.25 -20.66
CA ALA A 339 30.73 -13.60 -19.37
C ALA A 339 30.18 -14.45 -18.22
N THR A 340 31.04 -14.74 -17.24
CA THR A 340 30.70 -15.56 -16.05
C THR A 340 30.25 -14.73 -14.86
N SER A 341 30.52 -13.41 -14.89
CA SER A 341 30.08 -12.43 -13.91
C SER A 341 30.03 -11.03 -14.52
N TRP A 342 29.30 -10.11 -13.88
CA TRP A 342 29.26 -8.71 -14.32
C TRP A 342 30.64 -8.07 -14.32
N GLY A 343 31.44 -8.31 -13.27
CA GLY A 343 32.82 -7.82 -13.21
C GLY A 343 33.69 -8.33 -14.36
N SER A 344 33.51 -9.59 -14.80
CA SER A 344 34.24 -10.12 -15.96
C SER A 344 33.87 -9.42 -17.28
N LEU A 345 32.60 -8.99 -17.42
CA LEU A 345 32.13 -8.26 -18.59
C LEU A 345 32.57 -6.79 -18.54
N LEU A 346 32.52 -6.16 -17.38
CA LEU A 346 33.03 -4.80 -17.16
C LEU A 346 34.53 -4.66 -17.53
N ASN A 347 35.32 -5.73 -17.34
CA ASN A 347 36.72 -5.78 -17.80
C ASN A 347 36.87 -5.72 -19.33
N VAL A 348 35.82 -5.86 -20.12
CA VAL A 348 35.86 -5.61 -21.58
C VAL A 348 35.83 -4.09 -21.87
N TYR A 349 35.38 -3.26 -20.92
CA TYR A 349 35.20 -1.81 -21.02
C TYR A 349 36.34 -1.04 -20.35
N GLN A 350 37.57 -1.26 -20.80
CA GLN A 350 38.79 -0.63 -20.23
C GLN A 350 39.21 0.69 -20.89
N SER A 351 38.43 1.23 -21.84
CA SER A 351 38.86 2.42 -22.60
C SER A 351 38.61 3.74 -21.88
N GLY A 352 37.79 3.75 -20.82
CA GLY A 352 37.55 4.94 -20.01
C GLY A 352 36.21 4.90 -19.27
N THR A 353 35.84 6.04 -18.73
CA THR A 353 34.64 6.29 -17.89
C THR A 353 33.74 7.38 -18.46
N VAL A 354 34.10 7.94 -19.62
CA VAL A 354 33.42 9.06 -20.26
C VAL A 354 33.25 8.77 -21.76
N VAL A 355 32.07 9.09 -22.30
CA VAL A 355 31.79 9.01 -23.74
C VAL A 355 32.62 10.04 -24.49
N ASN A 356 33.35 9.58 -25.50
CA ASN A 356 34.18 10.39 -26.39
C ASN A 356 34.07 9.91 -27.84
N ASP A 357 34.75 10.59 -28.77
CA ASP A 357 34.66 10.35 -30.22
C ASP A 357 35.12 8.94 -30.64
N ARG A 358 35.91 8.26 -29.78
CA ARG A 358 36.37 6.89 -29.98
C ARG A 358 35.47 5.85 -29.31
N THR A 359 34.50 6.25 -28.49
CA THR A 359 33.58 5.32 -27.82
C THR A 359 32.73 4.59 -28.85
N ARG A 360 32.62 3.27 -28.70
CA ARG A 360 31.79 2.39 -29.56
C ARG A 360 30.80 1.57 -28.75
N SER A 361 31.02 1.43 -27.44
CA SER A 361 30.10 0.76 -26.53
C SER A 361 30.26 1.27 -25.09
N VAL A 362 29.20 1.14 -24.31
CA VAL A 362 29.11 1.62 -22.93
C VAL A 362 28.47 0.56 -22.03
N ALA A 363 29.05 0.33 -20.85
CA ALA A 363 28.47 -0.50 -19.80
C ALA A 363 28.14 0.35 -18.57
N VAL A 364 26.99 0.06 -17.93
CA VAL A 364 26.58 0.70 -16.69
C VAL A 364 27.20 -0.02 -15.50
N LYS A 365 28.08 0.65 -14.76
CA LYS A 365 28.92 -0.01 -13.75
C LYS A 365 28.11 -0.77 -12.69
N ASP A 366 27.09 -0.12 -12.13
CA ASP A 366 26.31 -0.61 -11.00
C ASP A 366 25.02 -1.28 -11.49
N ALA A 367 24.73 -2.47 -10.96
CA ALA A 367 23.53 -3.21 -11.31
C ALA A 367 22.25 -2.47 -10.90
N LEU A 368 21.17 -2.71 -11.63
CA LEU A 368 19.84 -2.26 -11.23
C LEU A 368 19.47 -2.86 -9.87
N GLN A 369 19.12 -2.01 -8.92
CA GLN A 369 18.60 -2.37 -7.59
C GLN A 369 17.08 -2.27 -7.57
N TYR A 370 16.40 -2.88 -6.61
CA TYR A 370 14.95 -2.66 -6.48
C TYR A 370 14.67 -1.21 -6.09
N GLY A 371 13.69 -0.58 -6.76
CA GLY A 371 13.10 0.73 -6.44
C GLY A 371 12.29 0.73 -5.14
N VAL A 372 11.84 -0.44 -4.70
CA VAL A 372 10.89 -0.62 -3.61
C VAL A 372 11.48 -1.49 -2.49
N ALA A 373 10.87 -1.42 -1.32
CA ALA A 373 11.16 -2.29 -0.18
C ALA A 373 10.10 -3.40 -0.07
N ARG A 374 10.33 -4.35 0.83
CA ARG A 374 9.37 -5.43 1.15
C ARG A 374 9.10 -5.53 2.64
N LEU A 375 7.82 -5.53 3.02
CA LEU A 375 7.36 -6.05 4.31
C LEU A 375 7.11 -7.55 4.17
N GLN A 376 7.69 -8.37 5.05
CA GLN A 376 7.34 -9.77 5.21
C GLN A 376 6.71 -9.97 6.59
N CYS A 377 5.39 -10.06 6.65
CA CYS A 377 4.64 -10.32 7.88
C CYS A 377 4.40 -11.82 8.04
N THR A 378 4.84 -12.38 9.16
CA THR A 378 4.54 -13.76 9.57
C THR A 378 3.62 -13.73 10.78
N LEU A 379 2.36 -14.10 10.60
CA LEU A 379 1.42 -14.24 11.70
C LEU A 379 1.48 -15.67 12.24
N LYS A 380 1.91 -15.83 13.49
CA LYS A 380 1.94 -17.12 14.17
C LYS A 380 0.52 -17.63 14.45
N SER A 381 0.36 -18.95 14.43
CA SER A 381 -0.86 -19.64 14.84
C SER A 381 -1.33 -19.20 16.24
N ILE A 382 -2.63 -19.02 16.40
CA ILE A 382 -3.29 -18.57 17.62
C ILE A 382 -3.61 -19.81 18.47
N ASN A 383 -2.62 -20.27 19.23
CA ASN A 383 -2.77 -21.44 20.12
C ASN A 383 -3.19 -21.06 21.55
N VAL A 384 -3.90 -19.94 21.72
CA VAL A 384 -4.29 -19.40 23.03
C VAL A 384 -5.75 -18.94 23.03
N GLN A 385 -6.40 -19.02 24.19
CA GLN A 385 -7.67 -18.34 24.42
C GLN A 385 -7.44 -16.84 24.35
N LEU A 386 -8.17 -16.15 23.48
CA LEU A 386 -8.13 -14.69 23.40
C LEU A 386 -9.27 -14.10 24.22
N LYS A 387 -8.99 -12.95 24.82
CA LYS A 387 -10.00 -12.18 25.55
C LYS A 387 -10.44 -10.96 24.76
N ASP A 388 -11.72 -10.65 24.83
CA ASP A 388 -12.33 -9.46 24.25
C ASP A 388 -12.15 -8.22 25.16
N ALA A 389 -12.74 -7.07 24.78
CA ALA A 389 -12.61 -5.82 25.52
C ALA A 389 -13.30 -5.82 26.88
N LYS A 390 -14.22 -6.76 27.12
CA LYS A 390 -14.88 -6.99 28.41
C LYS A 390 -14.15 -8.05 29.23
N ASN A 391 -12.96 -8.48 28.81
CA ASN A 391 -12.16 -9.52 29.45
C ASN A 391 -12.84 -10.90 29.44
N GLU A 392 -13.82 -11.10 28.55
CA GLU A 392 -14.50 -12.38 28.33
C GLU A 392 -13.69 -13.26 27.37
N VAL A 393 -13.70 -14.57 27.63
CA VAL A 393 -13.01 -15.53 26.77
C VAL A 393 -13.80 -15.73 25.49
N VAL A 394 -13.17 -15.41 24.36
CA VAL A 394 -13.67 -15.76 23.05
C VAL A 394 -13.17 -17.17 22.75
N ASN A 395 -14.09 -18.15 22.71
CA ASN A 395 -13.76 -19.56 22.54
C ASN A 395 -13.26 -19.81 21.11
N ASN A 396 -11.94 -19.72 20.93
CA ASN A 396 -11.27 -19.82 19.63
C ASN A 396 -10.84 -21.26 19.34
N ALA A 397 -11.79 -22.20 19.31
CA ALA A 397 -11.41 -23.60 19.16
C ALA A 397 -10.56 -23.87 17.90
N ILE A 398 -10.58 -23.02 16.86
CA ILE A 398 -9.73 -23.21 15.68
C ILE A 398 -9.37 -21.86 15.05
N ASP A 399 -8.07 -21.66 14.75
CA ASP A 399 -7.51 -20.60 13.88
C ASP A 399 -8.30 -20.38 12.56
N ASP A 400 -9.11 -21.36 12.12
CA ASP A 400 -9.93 -21.31 10.91
C ASP A 400 -11.13 -20.36 11.04
N TYR A 401 -11.49 -19.98 12.27
CA TYR A 401 -12.62 -19.09 12.52
C TYR A 401 -12.25 -17.60 12.55
N LEU A 402 -10.96 -17.29 12.55
CA LEU A 402 -10.44 -15.93 12.46
C LEU A 402 -9.44 -15.85 11.28
N PRO A 403 -9.89 -16.07 10.04
CA PRO A 403 -8.99 -16.00 8.89
C PRO A 403 -8.47 -14.57 8.70
N LEU A 404 -7.15 -14.45 8.48
CA LEU A 404 -6.53 -13.22 8.02
C LEU A 404 -7.01 -12.95 6.58
N THR A 405 -7.62 -11.79 6.34
CA THR A 405 -8.15 -11.41 5.02
C THR A 405 -7.29 -10.38 4.31
N SER A 406 -6.59 -9.51 5.04
CA SER A 406 -5.66 -8.55 4.45
C SER A 406 -4.60 -8.06 5.45
N VAL A 407 -3.54 -7.47 4.90
CA VAL A 407 -2.58 -6.65 5.63
C VAL A 407 -2.64 -5.22 5.10
N ILE A 408 -2.68 -4.25 5.99
CA ILE A 408 -2.66 -2.83 5.64
C ILE A 408 -1.40 -2.18 6.19
N VAL A 409 -0.69 -1.40 5.37
CA VAL A 409 0.58 -0.76 5.74
C VAL A 409 0.45 0.76 5.56
N GLY A 410 0.57 1.52 6.63
CA GLY A 410 0.51 2.98 6.59
C GLY A 410 1.85 3.66 6.35
N ALA A 411 1.86 4.98 6.55
CA ALA A 411 3.04 5.85 6.40
C ALA A 411 3.76 5.66 5.05
N GLN A 412 3.00 5.48 3.97
CA GLN A 412 3.55 5.33 2.63
C GLN A 412 3.56 6.68 1.91
N HIS A 413 4.75 7.21 1.66
CA HIS A 413 4.93 8.54 1.10
C HIS A 413 5.44 8.49 -0.34
N MET A 414 5.27 9.60 -1.05
CA MET A 414 5.88 9.81 -2.35
C MET A 414 7.41 9.74 -2.24
N VAL A 415 8.05 9.11 -3.23
CA VAL A 415 9.50 9.05 -3.34
C VAL A 415 10.00 9.77 -4.59
N GLY A 416 11.24 10.23 -4.54
CA GLY A 416 11.87 10.98 -5.63
C GLY A 416 12.59 10.12 -6.66
N PHE A 417 13.44 10.76 -7.47
CA PHE A 417 14.22 10.10 -8.51
C PHE A 417 15.09 8.94 -8.02
N ASP A 418 15.53 8.97 -6.76
CA ASP A 418 16.36 7.92 -6.17
C ASP A 418 15.56 6.95 -5.30
N PHE A 419 14.22 6.95 -5.44
CA PHE A 419 13.29 6.14 -4.67
C PHE A 419 13.37 6.33 -3.14
N LYS A 420 13.95 7.45 -2.70
CA LYS A 420 13.89 7.88 -1.30
C LYS A 420 12.73 8.84 -1.07
N PRO A 421 12.18 8.91 0.16
CA PRO A 421 11.13 9.86 0.51
C PRO A 421 11.49 11.28 0.08
N GLN A 422 10.56 11.97 -0.58
CA GLN A 422 10.74 13.33 -1.06
C GLN A 422 9.68 14.26 -0.48
N GLY A 423 10.09 15.46 -0.08
CA GLY A 423 9.22 16.47 0.52
C GLY A 423 9.21 16.38 2.04
N VAL A 424 8.29 17.12 2.65
CA VAL A 424 8.12 17.16 4.11
C VAL A 424 7.30 15.96 4.55
N GLN A 425 7.76 15.26 5.59
CA GLN A 425 6.98 14.20 6.22
C GLN A 425 5.67 14.78 6.74
N SER A 426 4.55 14.30 6.20
CA SER A 426 3.22 14.86 6.44
C SER A 426 2.24 13.73 6.66
N ASP A 427 1.58 13.75 7.81
CA ASP A 427 0.60 12.74 8.20
C ASP A 427 -0.63 12.76 7.29
N VAL A 428 -0.91 13.86 6.57
CA VAL A 428 -2.05 13.92 5.63
C VAL A 428 -1.70 13.37 4.25
N ASP A 429 -0.42 13.35 3.89
CA ASP A 429 0.07 12.90 2.58
C ASP A 429 0.38 11.39 2.54
N GLY A 430 0.59 10.79 3.71
CA GLY A 430 0.79 9.35 3.85
C GLY A 430 -0.37 8.53 3.26
N ARG A 431 -0.05 7.40 2.66
CA ARG A 431 -1.02 6.44 2.11
C ARG A 431 -1.06 5.15 2.92
N PHE A 432 -2.15 4.41 2.75
CA PHE A 432 -2.35 3.10 3.34
C PHE A 432 -2.39 2.07 2.21
N ILE A 433 -1.39 1.20 2.14
CA ILE A 433 -1.41 0.05 1.25
C ILE A 433 -2.40 -0.96 1.80
N TYR A 434 -3.38 -1.39 1.01
CA TYR A 434 -4.31 -2.48 1.28
C TYR A 434 -3.89 -3.70 0.46
N ASP A 435 -3.29 -4.67 1.14
CA ASP A 435 -2.85 -5.94 0.55
C ASP A 435 -3.83 -7.06 0.90
N ALA A 436 -4.81 -7.27 0.02
CA ALA A 436 -5.77 -8.37 0.11
C ALA A 436 -5.20 -9.71 -0.40
N GLY A 437 -3.94 -9.74 -0.86
CA GLY A 437 -3.28 -10.93 -1.41
C GLY A 437 -2.82 -11.93 -0.36
N VAL A 438 -3.57 -12.12 0.72
CA VAL A 438 -3.21 -13.06 1.79
C VAL A 438 -3.33 -14.48 1.25
N GLY A 439 -2.18 -15.12 1.05
CA GLY A 439 -2.12 -16.50 0.58
C GLY A 439 -2.73 -17.50 1.60
N SER A 440 -2.83 -18.75 1.18
CA SER A 440 -3.33 -19.82 2.05
C SER A 440 -2.48 -19.98 3.31
N ARG A 441 -3.15 -20.27 4.42
CA ARG A 441 -2.51 -20.62 5.69
C ARG A 441 -1.61 -21.85 5.50
N ALA A 442 -0.40 -21.80 6.04
CA ALA A 442 0.52 -22.92 6.00
C ALA A 442 0.06 -24.05 6.96
N THR A 443 0.53 -25.28 6.73
CA THR A 443 0.14 -26.46 7.53
C THR A 443 0.50 -26.34 9.01
N ASN A 444 1.54 -25.56 9.34
CA ASN A 444 1.93 -25.24 10.72
C ASN A 444 1.03 -24.17 11.37
N GLY A 445 -0.01 -23.71 10.66
CA GLY A 445 -0.99 -22.75 11.11
C GLY A 445 -0.60 -21.28 11.01
N SER A 446 0.58 -20.95 10.46
CA SER A 446 0.98 -19.55 10.26
C SER A 446 0.54 -19.00 8.91
N TRP A 447 0.34 -17.68 8.85
CA TRP A 447 0.27 -16.95 7.59
C TRP A 447 1.59 -16.23 7.33
N THR A 448 1.99 -16.15 6.06
CA THR A 448 3.10 -15.30 5.64
C THR A 448 2.63 -14.41 4.51
N VAL A 449 2.66 -13.10 4.75
CA VAL A 449 2.27 -12.05 3.82
C VAL A 449 3.49 -11.22 3.42
N ASN A 450 3.72 -11.07 2.12
CA ASN A 450 4.76 -10.21 1.56
C ASN A 450 4.12 -9.06 0.79
N THR A 451 4.37 -7.83 1.23
CA THR A 451 3.82 -6.61 0.65
C THR A 451 4.95 -5.73 0.13
N LEU A 452 4.84 -5.27 -1.13
CA LEU A 452 5.77 -4.28 -1.67
C LEU A 452 5.39 -2.88 -1.16
N VAL A 453 6.38 -2.17 -0.64
CA VAL A 453 6.20 -0.88 0.05
C VAL A 453 7.28 0.11 -0.41
N LEU A 454 7.03 1.40 -0.20
CA LEU A 454 8.05 2.43 -0.45
C LEU A 454 8.96 2.59 0.76
N GLN A 455 10.16 3.15 0.55
CA GLN A 455 11.06 3.49 1.66
C GLN A 455 10.40 4.53 2.58
N THR A 456 10.60 4.41 3.89
CA THR A 456 10.07 5.34 4.90
C THR A 456 11.05 6.46 5.23
N TYR A 457 10.57 7.55 5.84
CA TYR A 457 11.46 8.57 6.41
C TYR A 457 12.28 8.03 7.58
N ASP A 458 13.36 8.73 7.90
CA ASP A 458 14.20 8.44 9.07
C ASP A 458 13.41 8.71 10.35
N GLY A 459 13.46 7.79 11.31
CA GLY A 459 12.75 7.91 12.59
C GLY A 459 11.25 7.64 12.52
N GLU A 460 10.69 7.45 11.32
CA GLU A 460 9.25 7.27 11.11
C GLU A 460 8.77 5.90 11.62
N LYS A 461 7.72 5.92 12.45
CA LYS A 461 7.01 4.70 12.85
C LYS A 461 5.94 4.38 11.83
N VAL A 462 5.71 3.09 11.59
CA VAL A 462 4.76 2.63 10.57
C VAL A 462 3.66 1.80 11.23
N PRO A 463 2.38 2.16 11.08
CA PRO A 463 1.28 1.29 11.48
C PRO A 463 1.12 0.16 10.46
N VAL A 464 1.02 -1.07 10.96
CA VAL A 464 0.65 -2.26 10.20
C VAL A 464 -0.61 -2.83 10.82
N VAL A 465 -1.67 -2.97 10.03
CA VAL A 465 -2.97 -3.46 10.46
C VAL A 465 -3.21 -4.84 9.88
N LEU A 466 -3.65 -5.76 10.72
CA LEU A 466 -4.13 -7.07 10.33
C LEU A 466 -5.66 -7.03 10.29
N GLU A 467 -6.25 -7.38 9.14
CA GLU A 467 -7.69 -7.51 8.99
C GLU A 467 -8.08 -8.99 9.09
N PHE A 468 -9.09 -9.26 9.89
CA PHE A 468 -9.65 -10.58 10.09
C PHE A 468 -11.15 -10.57 9.84
N GLN A 469 -11.72 -11.74 9.56
CA GLN A 469 -13.17 -11.92 9.59
C GLN A 469 -13.58 -12.70 10.85
N ASN A 470 -14.62 -12.24 11.54
CA ASN A 470 -15.20 -12.98 12.64
C ASN A 470 -16.09 -14.12 12.12
N ASN A 471 -15.55 -15.34 12.04
CA ASN A 471 -16.30 -16.55 11.72
C ASN A 471 -16.41 -17.50 12.93
N ILE A 472 -16.24 -17.00 14.15
CA ILE A 472 -16.27 -17.80 15.39
C ILE A 472 -17.64 -18.46 15.54
N VAL A 473 -17.61 -19.76 15.80
CA VAL A 473 -18.78 -20.58 16.13
C VAL A 473 -18.63 -21.21 17.50
N ILE A 474 -19.75 -21.38 18.19
CA ILE A 474 -19.86 -22.17 19.42
C ILE A 474 -20.45 -23.56 19.12
N GLU A 475 -20.54 -24.41 20.15
CA GLU A 475 -21.27 -25.68 20.06
C GLU A 475 -22.67 -25.45 19.47
N ASN A 476 -23.06 -26.29 18.50
CA ASN A 476 -24.25 -26.15 17.62
C ASN A 476 -24.11 -25.26 16.37
N ASN A 477 -22.89 -24.87 15.98
CA ASN A 477 -22.61 -24.06 14.77
C ASN A 477 -23.24 -22.66 14.77
N GLU A 478 -23.60 -22.13 15.94
CA GLU A 478 -24.06 -20.75 16.06
C GLU A 478 -22.85 -19.81 16.04
N ARG A 479 -22.90 -18.78 15.19
CA ARG A 479 -21.82 -17.79 15.14
C ARG A 479 -21.96 -16.76 16.25
N VAL A 480 -20.84 -16.36 16.86
CA VAL A 480 -20.85 -15.44 18.02
C VAL A 480 -20.17 -14.11 17.74
N ALA A 481 -20.76 -13.05 18.30
CA ALA A 481 -20.14 -11.73 18.37
C ALA A 481 -19.18 -11.64 19.57
N PHE A 482 -18.25 -10.69 19.54
CA PHE A 482 -17.41 -10.33 20.69
C PHE A 482 -17.25 -8.81 20.80
N THR A 483 -16.84 -8.31 21.98
CA THR A 483 -16.68 -6.88 22.21
C THR A 483 -15.27 -6.42 21.80
N GLY A 484 -15.18 -5.55 20.80
CA GLY A 484 -13.96 -4.83 20.44
C GLY A 484 -13.78 -3.52 21.22
N LYS A 485 -12.76 -2.75 20.85
CA LYS A 485 -12.40 -1.47 21.46
C LYS A 485 -13.44 -0.38 21.18
N ASP A 486 -14.03 -0.40 19.99
CA ASP A 486 -14.92 0.65 19.46
C ASP A 486 -16.36 0.15 19.20
N GLY A 487 -16.70 -1.07 19.64
CA GLY A 487 -18.03 -1.64 19.45
C GLY A 487 -18.06 -3.16 19.43
N ILE A 488 -19.22 -3.71 19.08
CA ILE A 488 -19.42 -5.15 18.93
C ILE A 488 -18.98 -5.58 17.53
N ILE A 489 -18.20 -6.66 17.46
CA ILE A 489 -17.80 -7.30 16.20
C ILE A 489 -18.72 -8.48 15.93
N TYR A 490 -19.69 -8.28 15.05
CA TYR A 490 -20.70 -9.28 14.72
C TYR A 490 -20.15 -10.43 13.85
N PRO A 491 -20.83 -11.59 13.85
CA PRO A 491 -20.55 -12.68 12.91
C PRO A 491 -20.48 -12.25 11.45
N GLY A 492 -19.49 -12.76 10.73
CA GLY A 492 -19.25 -12.47 9.33
C GLY A 492 -18.64 -11.09 9.05
N CYS A 493 -18.61 -10.19 10.03
CA CYS A 493 -17.99 -8.88 9.89
C CYS A 493 -16.47 -8.96 10.03
N LYS A 494 -15.79 -7.99 9.41
CA LYS A 494 -14.36 -7.82 9.57
C LYS A 494 -14.00 -7.01 10.81
N PHE A 495 -12.79 -7.20 11.31
CA PHE A 495 -12.21 -6.41 12.39
C PHE A 495 -10.70 -6.23 12.19
N TYR A 496 -10.14 -5.27 12.92
CA TYR A 496 -8.79 -4.77 12.70
C TYR A 496 -7.96 -4.84 13.98
N LEU A 497 -6.74 -5.35 13.88
CA LEU A 497 -5.73 -5.29 14.92
C LEU A 497 -4.52 -4.49 14.44
N VAL A 498 -4.14 -3.46 15.19
CA VAL A 498 -3.07 -2.54 14.82
C VAL A 498 -1.78 -2.90 15.55
N ALA A 499 -0.68 -2.96 14.80
CA ALA A 499 0.68 -3.02 15.29
C ALA A 499 1.45 -1.78 14.83
N MET A 500 2.43 -1.34 15.62
CA MET A 500 3.32 -0.24 15.22
C MET A 500 4.74 -0.77 15.07
N LEU A 501 5.29 -0.63 13.87
CA LEU A 501 6.69 -0.88 13.61
C LEU A 501 7.49 0.37 13.96
N ALA A 502 8.50 0.19 14.79
CA ALA A 502 9.50 1.21 15.05
C ALA A 502 10.72 1.01 14.12
N PRO A 503 11.42 2.10 13.77
CA PRO A 503 12.66 2.00 13.01
C PRO A 503 13.67 1.03 13.60
N ALA A 504 14.54 0.49 12.75
CA ALA A 504 15.69 -0.29 13.22
C ALA A 504 16.53 0.51 14.20
N ASP A 505 16.76 -0.06 15.39
CA ASP A 505 17.62 0.55 16.38
C ASP A 505 19.03 0.73 15.79
N TYR A 506 19.58 1.94 15.87
CA TYR A 506 20.91 2.27 15.35
C TYR A 506 22.01 1.40 15.98
N THR A 507 21.73 0.84 17.15
CA THR A 507 22.62 -0.05 17.91
C THR A 507 22.53 -1.52 17.49
N ASN A 508 21.57 -1.91 16.64
CA ASN A 508 21.45 -3.27 16.14
C ASN A 508 22.59 -3.58 15.16
N THR A 509 23.59 -4.33 15.62
CA THR A 509 24.76 -4.72 14.82
C THR A 509 24.43 -5.69 13.68
N ASN A 510 23.21 -6.27 13.65
CA ASN A 510 22.75 -7.14 12.58
C ASN A 510 21.96 -6.38 11.49
N ALA A 511 21.67 -5.08 11.68
CA ALA A 511 21.02 -4.25 10.66
C ALA A 511 22.09 -3.61 9.76
N PRO A 512 21.93 -3.69 8.42
CA PRO A 512 22.82 -3.03 7.48
C PRO A 512 22.74 -1.51 7.66
N ASP A 513 23.85 -0.79 7.50
CA ASP A 513 23.92 0.66 7.75
C ASP A 513 22.85 1.45 6.98
N ALA A 514 22.52 1.01 5.77
CA ALA A 514 21.47 1.60 4.94
C ALA A 514 20.06 1.53 5.56
N ALA A 515 19.80 0.55 6.42
CA ALA A 515 18.51 0.31 7.07
C ALA A 515 18.40 0.88 8.49
N LYS A 516 19.50 1.35 9.08
CA LYS A 516 19.50 1.94 10.42
C LYS A 516 18.64 3.20 10.43
N GLY A 517 17.76 3.32 11.43
CA GLY A 517 16.88 4.47 11.58
C GLY A 517 15.66 4.50 10.68
N ARG A 518 15.37 3.44 9.89
CA ARG A 518 14.13 3.34 9.09
C ARG A 518 13.37 2.06 9.40
N VAL A 519 12.06 2.06 9.16
CA VAL A 519 11.26 0.83 9.16
C VAL A 519 11.47 0.11 7.84
N PHE A 520 11.24 0.79 6.71
CA PHE A 520 11.45 0.24 5.38
C PHE A 520 12.62 0.93 4.69
N THR A 521 13.44 0.15 3.98
CA THR A 521 14.56 0.64 3.18
C THR A 521 14.47 -0.02 1.82
N GLN A 522 14.57 0.79 0.77
CA GLN A 522 14.58 0.32 -0.61
C GLN A 522 15.58 -0.83 -0.79
N ASP A 523 15.22 -1.87 -1.54
CA ASP A 523 16.02 -3.10 -1.76
C ASP A 523 16.08 -4.06 -0.56
N TYR A 524 15.62 -3.66 0.63
CA TYR A 524 15.63 -4.51 1.82
C TYR A 524 14.28 -5.18 2.10
N THR A 525 14.35 -6.28 2.86
CA THR A 525 13.19 -6.90 3.49
C THR A 525 13.15 -6.57 4.97
N THR A 526 12.01 -6.04 5.40
CA THR A 526 11.66 -5.91 6.82
C THR A 526 10.80 -7.11 7.19
N ALA A 527 11.39 -8.09 7.85
CA ALA A 527 10.69 -9.27 8.30
C ALA A 527 10.12 -9.01 9.70
N VAL A 528 8.82 -9.21 9.85
CA VAL A 528 8.11 -9.05 11.11
C VAL A 528 7.38 -10.33 11.45
N GLU A 529 7.55 -10.78 12.68
CA GLU A 529 6.79 -11.88 13.25
C GLU A 529 5.76 -11.31 14.20
N MET A 530 4.50 -11.66 13.98
CA MET A 530 3.36 -11.15 14.72
C MET A 530 2.67 -12.28 15.48
N LYS A 531 2.23 -11.98 16.70
CA LYS A 531 1.40 -12.88 17.52
C LYS A 531 0.23 -12.11 18.10
N ILE A 532 -0.99 -12.61 17.92
CA ILE A 532 -2.18 -12.07 18.58
C ILE A 532 -2.18 -12.51 20.04
N THR A 533 -2.36 -11.55 20.94
CA THR A 533 -2.37 -11.78 22.39
C THR A 533 -3.72 -11.50 23.02
N SER A 534 -4.56 -10.68 22.38
CA SER A 534 -5.90 -10.34 22.84
C SER A 534 -6.74 -9.73 21.70
N LEU A 535 -8.06 -9.85 21.80
CA LEU A 535 -9.07 -9.17 20.98
C LEU A 535 -9.60 -7.88 21.63
N ALA A 536 -9.12 -7.52 22.83
CA ALA A 536 -9.58 -6.33 23.55
C ALA A 536 -9.35 -5.02 22.78
N ASN A 537 -8.36 -5.03 21.89
CA ASN A 537 -8.02 -3.90 21.02
C ASN A 537 -8.42 -4.15 19.55
N ALA A 538 -9.40 -5.03 19.31
CA ALA A 538 -9.97 -5.22 17.99
C ALA A 538 -10.91 -4.06 17.65
N TYR A 539 -10.76 -3.47 16.47
CA TYR A 539 -11.63 -2.40 16.00
C TYR A 539 -12.61 -2.93 14.95
N SER A 540 -13.85 -2.48 15.02
CA SER A 540 -14.92 -2.76 14.05
C SER A 540 -14.89 -1.79 12.86
N CYS A 541 -14.34 -0.58 13.06
CA CYS A 541 -14.02 0.40 12.03
C CYS A 541 -12.50 0.59 11.97
N MET A 542 -11.94 1.02 10.83
CA MET A 542 -10.52 1.35 10.79
C MET A 542 -10.25 2.55 11.70
N PRO A 543 -9.36 2.43 12.70
CA PRO A 543 -9.01 3.57 13.54
C PRO A 543 -8.18 4.60 12.77
N ASP A 544 -8.14 5.84 13.25
CA ASP A 544 -7.13 6.81 12.81
C ASP A 544 -5.73 6.24 13.01
N LEU A 545 -4.99 6.14 11.91
CA LEU A 545 -3.62 5.62 11.90
C LEU A 545 -2.57 6.73 12.00
N LEU A 546 -2.98 8.00 12.02
CA LEU A 546 -2.11 9.18 12.14
C LEU A 546 -1.86 9.55 13.60
N SER A 547 -2.90 9.47 14.43
CA SER A 547 -2.78 9.73 15.85
C SER A 547 -2.44 8.43 16.58
N PRO A 548 -1.30 8.31 17.28
CA PRO A 548 -0.93 7.10 17.99
C PRO A 548 -1.87 6.86 19.18
N ARG A 549 -2.99 6.16 18.94
CA ARG A 549 -3.80 5.52 19.99
C ARG A 549 -3.47 4.04 20.01
N LEU A 550 -2.23 3.72 20.35
CA LEU A 550 -1.70 2.36 20.39
C LEU A 550 -1.92 1.74 21.76
N GLU A 551 -3.00 0.98 21.90
CA GLU A 551 -3.09 -0.09 22.89
C GLU A 551 -3.06 -1.41 22.11
N ILE A 552 -1.97 -2.16 22.29
CA ILE A 552 -1.51 -3.16 21.34
C ILE A 552 -2.11 -4.54 21.69
N GLY A 553 -2.82 -5.16 20.74
CA GLY A 553 -3.24 -6.58 20.81
C GLY A 553 -2.25 -7.57 20.18
N VAL A 554 -1.18 -7.06 19.54
CA VAL A 554 -0.23 -7.82 18.70
C VAL A 554 1.20 -7.65 19.17
N GLN A 555 1.88 -8.73 19.55
CA GLN A 555 3.32 -8.70 19.79
C GLN A 555 4.08 -8.77 18.46
N VAL A 556 5.09 -7.91 18.27
CA VAL A 556 5.92 -7.86 17.06
C VAL A 556 7.38 -8.12 17.38
N GLN A 557 8.02 -8.97 16.58
CA GLN A 557 9.48 -9.10 16.53
C GLN A 557 9.98 -8.76 15.11
N THR A 558 10.86 -7.78 15.00
CA THR A 558 11.40 -7.31 13.71
C THR A 558 12.82 -7.81 13.46
N LYS A 559 13.11 -8.19 12.21
CA LYS A 559 14.45 -8.50 11.69
C LYS A 559 14.63 -7.82 10.34
N TRP A 560 15.74 -7.13 10.16
CA TRP A 560 16.16 -6.56 8.88
C TRP A 560 17.12 -7.55 8.24
N ILE A 561 16.79 -8.00 7.03
CA ILE A 561 17.61 -8.94 6.29
C ILE A 561 18.11 -8.17 5.06
N GLN A 562 19.43 -8.00 4.97
CA GLN A 562 20.09 -7.51 3.76
C GLN A 562 19.77 -8.48 2.61
N SER A 563 19.40 -7.96 1.44
CA SER A 563 19.52 -8.72 0.19
C SER A 563 20.99 -9.12 0.09
N THR A 564 21.34 -10.35 0.45
CA THR A 564 22.74 -10.77 0.54
C THR A 564 23.41 -10.49 -0.80
N THR A 565 24.41 -9.62 -0.81
CA THR A 565 25.38 -9.57 -1.90
C THR A 565 26.06 -10.94 -1.92
N THR A 566 25.92 -11.73 -2.99
CA THR A 566 26.71 -12.97 -3.11
C THR A 566 27.10 -13.26 -4.55
N THR A 567 28.41 -13.49 -4.68
CA THR A 567 29.14 -13.94 -5.84
C THR A 567 28.59 -15.24 -6.39
N VAL A 568 28.28 -15.24 -7.70
CA VAL A 568 27.94 -16.44 -8.45
C VAL A 568 29.22 -17.17 -8.85
N LYS A 569 29.36 -18.41 -8.44
CA LYS A 569 30.11 -19.44 -9.19
C LYS A 569 29.15 -20.59 -9.45
N LEU A 570 28.95 -20.95 -10.70
CA LEU A 570 28.28 -22.20 -11.08
C LEU A 570 28.99 -22.80 -12.30
N ASN A 571 29.11 -24.13 -12.26
CA ASN A 571 29.80 -24.99 -13.23
C ASN A 571 29.13 -25.00 -14.61
#